data_AF-A0A8T3RME2-F1
#
_entry.id   AF-A0A8T3RME2-F1
#
_cell.length_a   1.000
_cell.length_b   1.000
_cell.length_c   1.000
_cell.angle_alpha   90.00
_cell.angle_beta   90.00
_cell.angle_gamma   90.00
#
_symmetry.space_group_name_H-M   'P 1'
#
loop_
_entity.id
_entity.type
_entity.pdbx_description
1 polymer ?
#
loop_
_entity_poly.entity_id
_entity_poly.type
_entity_poly.pdbx_seq_one_letter_code
_entity_poly.pdbx_strand_id
1 'polypeptide(L)'
;MPAAGNRIVDIALWVWFALTTVSVAYVAYDVVISRPKMKVMRWSWVLATLYTGPVGFIVYWLSCREPISETDEKSGAPLSKQSLESTMHCLAGCVTGVIVAVAIVSLLRLPMGIETIMEYVASFGLGLFIFQALLAKQMIGCSYGQAVKVSCFAQWLSMNPVMAGMIPVMVILMSHDMRGMDLAWLRFWGVLSLASLVSGVLAYPVNWWLVKNRLQPGTGGMKGEGHNHTTSAASKLAVTLVTVVMLAGGVALAALYGGLSMRAGDQAATEARDALDAQPPLHARLPLGEAARPPL
;
A
#
# COMPACT_ATOMS: atom_id res chain seq x y z
N MET A 1 -6.52 -33.06 -0.82
CA MET A 1 -6.86 -32.45 0.49
C MET A 1 -6.06 -31.15 0.60
N PRO A 2 -6.68 -29.97 0.78
CA PRO A 2 -5.89 -28.75 0.95
C PRO A 2 -5.06 -28.87 2.24
N ALA A 3 -3.74 -28.68 2.11
CA ALA A 3 -2.78 -28.82 3.21
C ALA A 3 -3.23 -27.98 4.41
N ALA A 4 -3.03 -28.50 5.63
CA ALA A 4 -3.49 -27.87 6.87
C ALA A 4 -3.04 -26.40 7.03
N GLY A 5 -1.91 -26.01 6.41
CA GLY A 5 -1.43 -24.62 6.36
C GLY A 5 -2.37 -23.64 5.66
N ASN A 6 -3.11 -24.07 4.63
CA ASN A 6 -4.05 -23.19 3.92
C ASN A 6 -5.25 -22.82 4.81
N ARG A 7 -5.75 -23.76 5.62
CA ARG A 7 -6.91 -23.53 6.48
C ARG A 7 -6.68 -22.46 7.56
N ILE A 8 -5.49 -22.41 8.16
CA ILE A 8 -5.17 -21.42 9.20
C ILE A 8 -5.11 -20.02 8.61
N VAL A 9 -4.44 -19.87 7.45
CA VAL A 9 -4.36 -18.60 6.73
C VAL A 9 -5.75 -18.12 6.33
N ASP A 10 -6.58 -19.02 5.79
CA ASP A 10 -7.94 -18.66 5.36
C ASP A 10 -8.80 -18.21 6.56
N ILE A 11 -8.72 -18.89 7.70
CA ILE A 11 -9.41 -18.47 8.94
C ILE A 11 -8.92 -17.11 9.40
N ALA A 12 -7.60 -16.89 9.44
CA ALA A 12 -7.01 -15.62 9.85
C ALA A 12 -7.48 -14.47 8.95
N LEU A 13 -7.55 -14.69 7.64
CA LEU A 13 -8.07 -13.72 6.67
C LEU A 13 -9.56 -13.42 6.94
N TRP A 14 -10.40 -14.43 7.13
CA TRP A 14 -11.81 -14.21 7.45
C TRP A 14 -12.01 -13.39 8.73
N VAL A 15 -11.25 -13.69 9.79
CA VAL A 15 -11.28 -12.90 11.02
C VAL A 15 -10.82 -11.46 10.77
N TRP A 16 -9.72 -11.27 10.03
CA TRP A 16 -9.21 -9.95 9.67
C TRP A 16 -10.24 -9.12 8.89
N PHE A 17 -10.91 -9.71 7.90
CA PHE A 17 -11.92 -9.02 7.10
C PHE A 17 -13.22 -8.76 7.85
N ALA A 18 -13.63 -9.66 8.76
CA ALA A 18 -14.76 -9.40 9.65
C ALA A 18 -14.47 -8.18 10.55
N LEU A 19 -13.30 -8.14 11.18
CA LEU A 19 -12.88 -7.00 12.00
C LEU A 19 -12.71 -5.72 11.18
N THR A 20 -12.19 -5.83 9.95
CA THR A 20 -12.06 -4.70 9.01
C THR A 20 -13.43 -4.14 8.66
N THR A 21 -14.42 -5.00 8.39
CA THR A 21 -15.79 -4.57 8.06
C THR A 21 -16.41 -3.78 9.21
N VAL A 22 -16.29 -4.28 10.45
CA VAL A 22 -16.78 -3.58 11.64
C VAL A 22 -16.03 -2.25 11.83
N SER A 23 -14.72 -2.25 11.66
CA SER A 23 -13.86 -1.07 11.78
C SER A 23 -14.23 0.03 10.78
N VAL A 24 -14.40 -0.34 9.50
CA VAL A 24 -14.80 0.57 8.43
C VAL A 24 -16.20 1.10 8.66
N ALA A 25 -17.15 0.25 9.05
CA ALA A 25 -18.52 0.67 9.36
C ALA A 25 -18.55 1.72 10.48
N TYR A 26 -17.76 1.51 11.54
CA TYR A 26 -17.64 2.48 12.62
C TYR A 26 -17.01 3.81 12.16
N VAL A 27 -15.88 3.76 11.45
CA VAL A 27 -15.21 4.97 10.96
C VAL A 27 -16.11 5.74 9.98
N ALA A 28 -16.77 5.04 9.06
CA ALA A 28 -17.71 5.66 8.12
C ALA A 28 -18.89 6.32 8.85
N TYR A 29 -19.47 5.64 9.85
CA TYR A 29 -20.53 6.20 10.69
C TYR A 29 -20.06 7.48 11.42
N ASP A 30 -18.93 7.42 12.12
CA ASP A 30 -18.42 8.51 12.95
C ASP A 30 -18.01 9.74 12.12
N VAL A 31 -17.37 9.51 10.97
CA VAL A 31 -16.94 10.58 10.06
C VAL A 31 -18.13 11.25 9.34
N VAL A 32 -19.24 10.53 9.15
CA VAL A 32 -20.45 11.10 8.52
C VAL A 32 -21.32 11.85 9.53
N ILE A 33 -21.45 11.32 10.75
CA ILE A 33 -22.43 11.81 11.74
C ILE A 33 -21.78 12.72 12.79
N SER A 34 -20.66 12.32 13.38
CA SER A 34 -20.08 13.01 14.54
C SER A 34 -19.12 14.14 14.16
N ARG A 35 -18.46 14.05 13.01
CA ARG A 35 -17.36 14.95 12.62
C ARG A 35 -17.50 15.38 11.16
N PRO A 36 -18.15 16.50 10.83
CA PRO A 36 -18.17 17.00 9.46
C PRO A 36 -16.79 17.56 9.05
N LYS A 37 -15.80 16.68 8.86
CA LYS A 37 -14.56 16.95 8.13
C LYS A 37 -14.90 17.19 6.66
N MET A 38 -14.01 17.84 5.91
CA MET A 38 -14.21 18.11 4.48
C MET A 38 -14.37 16.80 3.69
N LYS A 39 -15.17 16.81 2.62
CA LYS A 39 -15.61 15.57 1.91
C LYS A 39 -14.47 14.61 1.55
N VAL A 40 -13.34 15.13 1.05
CA VAL A 40 -12.17 14.30 0.66
C VAL A 40 -11.54 13.64 1.87
N MET A 41 -11.39 14.41 2.95
CA MET A 41 -10.81 13.94 4.20
C MET A 41 -11.61 12.79 4.83
N ARG A 42 -12.92 12.75 4.58
CA ARG A 42 -13.79 11.64 5.02
C ARG A 42 -13.42 10.33 4.34
N TRP A 43 -13.35 10.35 3.01
CA TRP A 43 -13.08 9.16 2.21
C TRP A 43 -11.68 8.64 2.42
N SER A 44 -10.69 9.49 2.64
CA SER A 44 -9.33 9.04 2.96
C SER A 44 -9.26 8.20 4.23
N TRP A 45 -9.96 8.59 5.30
CA TRP A 45 -9.99 7.80 6.53
C TRP A 45 -10.72 6.47 6.34
N VAL A 46 -11.85 6.49 5.64
CA VAL A 46 -12.60 5.25 5.32
C VAL A 46 -11.76 4.29 4.47
N LEU A 47 -11.11 4.78 3.42
CA LEU A 47 -10.26 3.98 2.54
C LEU A 47 -8.99 3.50 3.24
N ALA A 48 -8.32 4.36 3.99
CA ALA A 48 -7.15 3.97 4.77
C ALA A 48 -7.50 2.87 5.77
N THR A 49 -8.63 2.97 6.49
CA THR A 49 -9.11 1.90 7.38
C THR A 49 -9.52 0.65 6.61
N LEU A 50 -10.10 0.78 5.42
CA LEU A 50 -10.42 -0.37 4.56
C LEU A 50 -9.16 -1.15 4.17
N TYR A 51 -8.06 -0.45 3.86
CA TYR A 51 -6.80 -1.08 3.46
C TYR A 51 -6.01 -1.61 4.65
N THR A 52 -5.98 -0.91 5.77
CA THR A 52 -5.16 -1.27 6.94
C THR A 52 -5.93 -2.04 8.02
N GLY A 53 -7.23 -2.26 7.82
CA GLY A 53 -8.07 -3.03 8.73
C GLY A 53 -8.21 -2.39 10.12
N PRO A 54 -8.29 -3.23 11.18
CA PRO A 54 -8.46 -2.75 12.55
C PRO A 54 -7.35 -1.82 13.05
N VAL A 55 -6.14 -1.97 12.50
CA VAL A 55 -5.02 -1.06 12.82
C VAL A 55 -5.35 0.36 12.36
N GLY A 56 -5.94 0.52 11.17
CA GLY A 56 -6.40 1.82 10.67
C GLY A 56 -7.46 2.44 11.57
N PHE A 57 -8.35 1.62 12.16
CA PHE A 57 -9.33 2.09 13.14
C PHE A 57 -8.67 2.56 14.44
N ILE A 58 -7.70 1.81 14.97
CA ILE A 58 -6.95 2.23 16.17
C ILE A 58 -6.25 3.56 15.90
N VAL A 59 -5.60 3.69 14.74
CA VAL A 59 -4.94 4.93 14.32
C VAL A 59 -5.95 6.08 14.18
N TYR A 60 -7.11 5.84 13.57
CA TYR A 60 -8.20 6.81 13.47
C TYR A 60 -8.65 7.29 14.85
N TRP A 61 -8.87 6.35 15.77
CA TRP A 61 -9.32 6.62 17.13
C TRP A 61 -8.33 7.51 17.90
N LEU A 62 -7.04 7.17 17.88
CA LEU A 62 -5.99 7.96 18.52
C LEU A 62 -5.82 9.34 17.88
N SER A 63 -5.95 9.43 16.56
CA SER A 63 -5.77 10.69 15.83
C SER A 63 -6.93 11.66 16.01
N CYS A 64 -8.17 11.16 15.98
CA CYS A 64 -9.38 11.99 15.86
C CYS A 64 -10.18 12.15 17.16
N ARG A 65 -9.90 11.37 18.22
CA ARG A 65 -10.75 11.33 19.42
C ARG A 65 -10.20 12.04 20.64
N GLU A 66 -8.88 12.23 20.77
CA GLU A 66 -8.35 13.04 21.89
C GLU A 66 -8.67 14.53 21.68
N PRO A 67 -9.39 15.16 22.63
CA PRO A 67 -9.71 16.58 22.59
C PRO A 67 -8.42 17.40 22.69
N ILE A 68 -8.30 18.40 21.81
CA ILE A 68 -7.28 19.45 21.95
C ILE A 68 -7.70 20.26 23.18
N SER A 69 -6.85 20.33 24.19
CA SER A 69 -7.08 21.19 25.36
C SER A 69 -7.23 22.63 24.86
N GLU A 70 -8.22 23.39 25.35
CA GLU A 70 -8.54 24.76 24.86
C GLU A 70 -7.34 25.73 24.95
N THR A 71 -6.33 25.40 25.76
CA THR A 71 -5.04 26.10 25.83
C THR A 71 -4.15 25.97 24.58
N ASP A 72 -4.38 24.97 23.71
CA ASP A 72 -3.61 24.66 22.50
C ASP A 72 -4.28 25.16 21.20
N GLU A 73 -5.44 25.81 21.25
CA GLU A 73 -6.11 26.36 20.05
C GLU A 73 -5.25 27.40 19.31
N LYS A 74 -4.28 28.02 20.00
CA LYS A 74 -3.29 28.91 19.39
C LYS A 74 -2.07 28.18 18.80
N SER A 75 -1.88 26.89 19.09
CA SER A 75 -0.70 26.09 18.73
C SER A 75 -0.96 25.06 17.62
N GLY A 76 -2.22 24.75 17.32
CA GLY A 76 -2.59 23.76 16.30
C GLY A 76 -2.42 22.31 16.77
N ALA A 77 -2.94 21.34 16.00
CA ALA A 77 -2.86 19.92 16.38
C ALA A 77 -1.40 19.44 16.55
N PRO A 78 -1.11 18.50 17.46
CA PRO A 78 0.23 17.92 17.62
C PRO A 78 0.81 17.44 16.29
N LEU A 79 2.11 17.68 16.06
CA LEU A 79 2.80 17.31 14.81
C LEU A 79 2.62 15.83 14.45
N SER A 80 2.59 14.94 15.45
CA SER A 80 2.33 13.50 15.27
C SER A 80 0.97 13.24 14.64
N LYS A 81 -0.10 13.88 15.13
CA LYS A 81 -1.47 13.73 14.58
C LYS A 81 -1.57 14.26 13.16
N GLN A 82 -0.95 15.41 12.88
CA GLN A 82 -0.90 15.97 11.52
C GLN A 82 -0.14 15.06 10.54
N SER A 83 0.98 14.49 10.99
CA SER A 83 1.81 13.57 10.20
C SER A 83 1.08 12.26 9.90
N LEU A 84 0.32 11.78 10.88
CA LEU A 84 -0.48 10.56 10.77
C LEU A 84 -1.66 10.75 9.81
N GLU A 85 -2.36 11.89 9.87
CA GLU A 85 -3.40 12.24 8.91
C GLU A 85 -2.84 12.37 7.48
N SER A 86 -1.69 13.03 7.34
CA SER A 86 -0.97 13.16 6.06
C SER A 86 -0.59 11.78 5.49
N THR A 87 -0.06 10.89 6.34
CA THR A 87 0.33 9.52 5.97
C THR A 87 -0.89 8.73 5.50
N MET A 88 -2.00 8.80 6.22
CA MET A 88 -3.23 8.10 5.84
C MET A 88 -3.84 8.62 4.54
N HIS A 89 -3.74 9.93 4.26
CA HIS A 89 -4.14 10.50 2.97
C HIS A 89 -3.28 10.02 1.81
N CYS A 90 -1.95 10.00 1.99
CA CYS A 90 -1.04 9.49 0.99
C CYS A 90 -1.33 8.00 0.73
N LEU A 91 -1.43 7.20 1.80
CA LEU A 91 -1.69 5.77 1.71
C LEU A 91 -3.02 5.48 1.00
N ALA A 92 -4.11 6.18 1.36
CA ALA A 92 -5.40 6.01 0.71
C ALA A 92 -5.31 6.22 -0.81
N GLY A 93 -4.66 7.30 -1.26
CA GLY A 93 -4.51 7.59 -2.67
C GLY A 93 -3.61 6.63 -3.43
N CYS A 94 -2.43 6.30 -2.86
CA CYS A 94 -1.48 5.39 -3.47
C CYS A 94 -2.07 3.98 -3.61
N VAL A 95 -2.64 3.42 -2.54
CA VAL A 95 -3.22 2.07 -2.58
C VAL A 95 -4.42 2.01 -3.52
N THR A 96 -5.26 3.04 -3.56
CA THR A 96 -6.35 3.12 -4.56
C THR A 96 -5.80 3.08 -5.98
N GLY A 97 -4.70 3.80 -6.25
CA GLY A 97 -4.04 3.80 -7.57
C GLY A 97 -3.48 2.43 -7.96
N VAL A 98 -2.86 1.72 -7.02
CA VAL A 98 -2.43 0.33 -7.24
C VAL A 98 -3.63 -0.55 -7.58
N ILE A 99 -4.72 -0.52 -6.81
CA ILE A 99 -5.92 -1.34 -7.07
C ILE A 99 -6.48 -1.06 -8.48
N VAL A 100 -6.57 0.21 -8.88
CA VAL A 100 -7.05 0.60 -10.21
C VAL A 100 -6.10 0.11 -11.31
N ALA A 101 -4.79 0.24 -11.13
CA ALA A 101 -3.82 -0.26 -12.09
C ALA A 101 -3.88 -1.78 -12.23
N VAL A 102 -3.89 -2.53 -11.13
CA VAL A 102 -4.00 -4.00 -11.13
C VAL A 102 -5.29 -4.44 -11.80
N ALA A 103 -6.42 -3.78 -11.55
CA ALA A 103 -7.69 -4.09 -12.22
C ALA A 103 -7.60 -3.91 -13.74
N ILE A 104 -6.95 -2.86 -14.23
CA ILE A 104 -6.76 -2.60 -15.66
C ILE A 104 -5.75 -3.59 -16.28
N VAL A 105 -4.62 -3.79 -15.61
CA VAL A 105 -3.53 -4.67 -16.09
C VAL A 105 -3.98 -6.13 -16.13
N SER A 106 -4.77 -6.57 -15.14
CA SER A 106 -5.35 -7.91 -15.10
C SER A 106 -6.24 -8.20 -16.32
N LEU A 107 -6.91 -7.19 -16.87
CA LEU A 107 -7.69 -7.32 -18.12
C LEU A 107 -6.78 -7.42 -19.35
N LEU A 108 -5.61 -6.78 -19.33
CA LEU A 108 -4.69 -6.68 -20.46
C LEU A 108 -3.58 -7.75 -20.46
N ARG A 109 -3.40 -8.50 -19.36
CA ARG A 109 -2.36 -9.54 -19.16
C ARG A 109 -0.95 -9.06 -19.52
N LEU A 110 -0.60 -7.84 -19.07
CA LEU A 110 0.70 -7.22 -19.32
C LEU A 110 1.82 -7.88 -18.49
N PRO A 111 3.10 -7.78 -18.90
CA PRO A 111 4.23 -8.29 -18.12
C PRO A 111 4.42 -7.50 -16.81
N MET A 112 4.96 -8.17 -15.79
CA MET A 112 5.09 -7.65 -14.42
C MET A 112 5.85 -6.32 -14.34
N GLY A 113 6.91 -6.12 -15.12
CA GLY A 113 7.61 -4.83 -15.15
C GLY A 113 6.74 -3.66 -15.60
N ILE A 114 5.85 -3.87 -16.58
CA ILE A 114 4.92 -2.84 -17.05
C ILE A 114 3.81 -2.62 -16.00
N GLU A 115 3.35 -3.69 -15.36
CA GLU A 115 2.40 -3.62 -14.25
C GLU A 115 2.90 -2.71 -13.13
N THR A 116 4.12 -2.93 -12.62
CA THR A 116 4.70 -2.10 -11.56
C THR A 116 4.84 -0.62 -11.97
N ILE A 117 5.18 -0.34 -13.23
CA ILE A 117 5.23 1.03 -13.75
C ILE A 117 3.83 1.65 -13.76
N MET A 118 2.82 0.93 -14.24
CA MET A 118 1.44 1.39 -14.28
C MET A 118 0.88 1.61 -12.87
N GLU A 119 1.17 0.71 -11.92
CA GLU A 119 0.84 0.86 -10.50
C GLU A 119 1.46 2.13 -9.93
N TYR A 120 2.75 2.37 -10.18
CA TYR A 120 3.44 3.57 -9.71
C TYR A 120 2.80 4.85 -10.28
N VAL A 121 2.55 4.89 -11.59
CA VAL A 121 1.95 6.05 -12.26
C VAL A 121 0.51 6.29 -11.79
N ALA A 122 -0.31 5.24 -11.65
CA ALA A 122 -1.68 5.36 -11.18
C ALA A 122 -1.74 5.78 -9.70
N SER A 123 -0.86 5.24 -8.87
CA SER A 123 -0.69 5.63 -7.46
C SER A 123 -0.33 7.11 -7.33
N PHE A 124 0.62 7.57 -8.16
CA PHE A 124 1.01 8.97 -8.17
C PHE A 124 -0.13 9.86 -8.65
N GLY A 125 -0.80 9.48 -9.75
CA GLY A 125 -1.89 10.22 -10.34
C GLY A 125 -3.09 10.36 -9.40
N LEU A 126 -3.65 9.25 -8.89
CA LEU A 126 -4.79 9.31 -7.98
C LEU A 126 -4.42 9.99 -6.66
N GLY A 127 -3.25 9.66 -6.10
CA GLY A 127 -2.77 10.30 -4.88
C GLY A 127 -2.60 11.82 -5.04
N LEU A 128 -2.02 12.28 -6.15
CA LEU A 128 -1.84 13.70 -6.43
C LEU A 128 -3.16 14.41 -6.71
N PHE A 129 -3.91 13.96 -7.71
CA PHE A 129 -5.04 14.71 -8.26
C PHE A 129 -6.30 14.63 -7.40
N ILE A 130 -6.54 13.51 -6.72
CA ILE A 130 -7.75 13.30 -5.91
C ILE A 130 -7.46 13.61 -4.44
N PHE A 131 -6.42 13.03 -3.86
CA PHE A 131 -6.22 13.12 -2.41
C PHE A 131 -5.45 14.39 -2.01
N GLN A 132 -4.25 14.60 -2.54
CA GLN A 132 -3.39 15.72 -2.12
C GLN A 132 -3.85 17.07 -2.66
N ALA A 133 -4.12 17.18 -3.96
CA ALA A 133 -4.48 18.46 -4.58
C ALA A 133 -5.83 18.99 -4.05
N LEU A 134 -6.81 18.11 -3.82
CA LEU A 134 -8.08 18.56 -3.24
C LEU A 134 -7.93 18.97 -1.77
N LEU A 135 -7.12 18.25 -0.99
CA LEU A 135 -6.79 18.65 0.38
C LEU A 135 -6.08 20.00 0.42
N ALA A 136 -5.03 20.18 -0.39
CA ALA A 136 -4.28 21.43 -0.46
C ALA A 136 -5.13 22.60 -0.93
N LYS A 137 -5.98 22.39 -1.95
CA LYS A 137 -6.94 23.40 -2.41
C LYS A 137 -7.84 23.87 -1.28
N GLN A 138 -8.37 22.94 -0.49
CA GLN A 138 -9.30 23.26 0.60
C GLN A 138 -8.61 23.90 1.81
N MET A 139 -7.39 23.46 2.15
CA MET A 139 -6.64 23.95 3.30
C MET A 139 -5.97 25.31 3.06
N ILE A 140 -5.47 25.54 1.83
CA ILE A 140 -4.74 26.76 1.46
C ILE A 140 -5.67 27.79 0.80
N GLY A 141 -6.82 27.37 0.25
CA GLY A 141 -7.73 28.25 -0.47
C GLY A 141 -7.22 28.69 -1.85
N CYS A 142 -6.31 27.92 -2.46
CA CYS A 142 -5.70 28.24 -3.75
C CYS A 142 -6.46 27.63 -4.94
N SER A 143 -6.06 28.00 -6.17
CA SER A 143 -6.60 27.36 -7.39
C SER A 143 -6.19 25.89 -7.47
N TYR A 144 -6.96 25.05 -8.17
CA TYR A 144 -6.64 23.61 -8.27
C TYR A 144 -5.27 23.34 -8.91
N GLY A 145 -4.92 24.09 -9.97
CA GLY A 145 -3.60 23.96 -10.60
C GLY A 145 -2.46 24.37 -9.66
N GLN A 146 -2.66 25.38 -8.82
CA GLN A 146 -1.70 25.74 -7.78
C GLN A 146 -1.60 24.65 -6.71
N ALA A 147 -2.73 24.08 -6.30
CA ALA A 147 -2.77 22.97 -5.35
C ALA A 147 -1.98 21.75 -5.85
N VAL A 148 -2.12 21.40 -7.13
CA VAL A 148 -1.31 20.34 -7.76
C VAL A 148 0.18 20.69 -7.70
N LYS A 149 0.57 21.91 -8.07
CA LYS A 149 1.98 22.35 -8.07
C LYS A 149 2.62 22.27 -6.69
N VAL A 150 1.92 22.74 -5.64
CA VAL A 150 2.47 22.75 -4.28
C VAL A 150 2.53 21.34 -3.67
N SER A 151 1.58 20.46 -4.03
CA SER A 151 1.50 19.10 -3.50
C SER A 151 2.31 18.06 -4.28
N CYS A 152 2.70 18.34 -5.52
CA CYS A 152 3.38 17.40 -6.41
C CYS A 152 4.66 16.83 -5.78
N PHE A 153 5.54 17.71 -5.29
CA PHE A 153 6.81 17.28 -4.69
C PHE A 153 6.60 16.46 -3.43
N ALA A 154 5.68 16.89 -2.55
CA ALA A 154 5.35 16.15 -1.33
C ALA A 154 4.75 14.77 -1.63
N GLN A 155 3.85 14.68 -2.63
CA GLN A 155 3.25 13.42 -3.05
C GLN A 155 4.30 12.45 -3.59
N TRP A 156 5.20 12.92 -4.46
CA TRP A 156 6.25 12.07 -5.01
C TRP A 156 7.17 11.52 -3.92
N LEU A 157 7.61 12.39 -3.00
CA LEU A 157 8.49 12.02 -1.90
C LEU A 157 7.83 11.02 -0.94
N SER A 158 6.55 11.25 -0.61
CA SER A 158 5.78 10.40 0.30
C SER A 158 5.38 9.05 -0.33
N MET A 159 5.19 8.99 -1.65
CA MET A 159 4.80 7.76 -2.34
C MET A 159 5.95 6.75 -2.46
N ASN A 160 7.19 7.21 -2.60
CA ASN A 160 8.36 6.34 -2.69
C ASN A 160 8.45 5.28 -1.57
N PRO A 161 8.38 5.64 -0.26
CA PRO A 161 8.38 4.64 0.81
C PRO A 161 7.11 3.78 0.85
N VAL A 162 5.96 4.29 0.36
CA VAL A 162 4.74 3.47 0.21
C VAL A 162 5.01 2.36 -0.80
N MET A 163 5.51 2.68 -1.99
CA MET A 163 5.82 1.69 -3.02
C MET A 163 6.98 0.78 -2.61
N ALA A 164 7.96 1.30 -1.86
CA ALA A 164 9.06 0.52 -1.30
C ALA A 164 8.58 -0.59 -0.34
N GLY A 165 7.50 -0.35 0.40
CA GLY A 165 6.86 -1.36 1.25
C GLY A 165 5.93 -2.28 0.46
N MET A 166 5.11 -1.68 -0.41
CA MET A 166 4.06 -2.41 -1.11
C MET A 166 4.60 -3.42 -2.13
N ILE A 167 5.50 -2.99 -3.03
CA ILE A 167 6.00 -3.82 -4.13
C ILE A 167 6.61 -5.14 -3.62
N PRO A 168 7.60 -5.14 -2.71
CA PRO A 168 8.22 -6.40 -2.27
C PRO A 168 7.27 -7.27 -1.45
N VAL A 169 6.39 -6.70 -0.62
CA VAL A 169 5.42 -7.51 0.15
C VAL A 169 4.47 -8.23 -0.81
N MET A 170 3.95 -7.52 -1.82
CA MET A 170 3.08 -8.13 -2.83
C MET A 170 3.82 -9.22 -3.61
N VAL A 171 5.02 -8.92 -4.12
CA VAL A 171 5.78 -9.89 -4.93
C VAL A 171 6.20 -11.11 -4.12
N ILE A 172 6.76 -10.97 -2.92
CA ILE A 172 7.25 -12.10 -2.12
C ILE A 172 6.11 -13.03 -1.70
N LEU A 173 4.96 -12.48 -1.29
CA LEU A 173 3.84 -13.28 -0.79
C LEU A 173 2.94 -13.82 -1.91
N MET A 174 2.99 -13.25 -3.12
CA MET A 174 2.18 -13.72 -4.26
C MET A 174 2.97 -14.55 -5.27
N SER A 175 4.30 -14.44 -5.35
CA SER A 175 5.10 -15.13 -6.37
C SER A 175 5.02 -16.66 -6.31
N HIS A 176 4.72 -17.23 -5.14
CA HIS A 176 4.66 -18.67 -4.90
C HIS A 176 3.26 -19.28 -5.13
N ASP A 177 2.22 -18.47 -5.34
CA ASP A 177 0.85 -18.94 -5.58
C ASP A 177 0.18 -18.07 -6.65
N MET A 178 0.30 -18.47 -7.91
CA MET A 178 -0.26 -17.77 -9.08
C MET A 178 -1.77 -17.53 -9.00
N ARG A 179 -2.49 -18.28 -8.16
CA ARG A 179 -3.93 -18.06 -7.92
C ARG A 179 -4.17 -16.86 -7.02
N GLY A 180 -3.18 -16.42 -6.24
CA GLY A 180 -3.26 -15.26 -5.34
C GLY A 180 -3.25 -13.89 -6.03
N MET A 181 -3.04 -13.85 -7.35
CA MET A 181 -2.96 -12.61 -8.14
C MET A 181 -4.30 -12.12 -8.73
N ASP A 182 -5.37 -12.93 -8.68
CA ASP A 182 -6.68 -12.47 -9.16
C ASP A 182 -7.39 -11.66 -8.05
N LEU A 183 -7.93 -10.50 -8.40
CA LEU A 183 -8.68 -9.62 -7.50
C LEU A 183 -9.89 -10.33 -6.86
N ALA A 184 -10.35 -11.44 -7.44
CA ALA A 184 -11.42 -12.26 -6.90
C ALA A 184 -11.03 -13.04 -5.62
N TRP A 185 -9.74 -13.23 -5.32
CA TRP A 185 -9.33 -14.04 -4.17
C TRP A 185 -9.12 -13.24 -2.91
N LEU A 186 -9.58 -13.80 -1.79
CA LEU A 186 -9.42 -13.21 -0.45
C LEU A 186 -7.95 -12.99 -0.06
N ARG A 187 -7.05 -13.85 -0.56
CA ARG A 187 -5.60 -13.76 -0.31
C ARG A 187 -5.00 -12.48 -0.90
N PHE A 188 -5.42 -12.07 -2.10
CA PHE A 188 -4.97 -10.82 -2.73
C PHE A 188 -5.18 -9.63 -1.79
N TRP A 189 -6.41 -9.48 -1.30
CA TRP A 189 -6.79 -8.41 -0.38
C TRP A 189 -6.06 -8.51 0.96
N GLY A 190 -5.78 -9.73 1.44
CA GLY A 190 -5.04 -9.94 2.68
C GLY A 190 -3.60 -9.46 2.59
N VAL A 191 -2.91 -9.83 1.50
CA VAL A 191 -1.54 -9.38 1.23
C VAL A 191 -1.51 -7.88 0.95
N LEU A 192 -2.48 -7.34 0.18
CA LEU A 192 -2.63 -5.90 -0.03
C LEU A 192 -2.79 -5.15 1.30
N SER A 193 -3.56 -5.71 2.24
CA SER A 193 -3.75 -5.13 3.55
C SER A 193 -2.45 -5.11 4.37
N LEU A 194 -1.71 -6.22 4.38
CA LEU A 194 -0.39 -6.28 5.01
C LEU A 194 0.61 -5.32 4.35
N ALA A 195 0.65 -5.29 3.02
CA ALA A 195 1.48 -4.38 2.24
C ALA A 195 1.16 -2.92 2.58
N SER A 196 -0.11 -2.57 2.75
CA SER A 196 -0.56 -1.25 3.15
C SER A 196 -0.09 -0.87 4.57
N LEU A 197 -0.08 -1.82 5.51
CA LEU A 197 0.44 -1.61 6.87
C LEU A 197 1.94 -1.32 6.84
N VAL A 198 2.72 -2.16 6.16
CA VAL A 198 4.18 -1.98 6.01
C VAL A 198 4.47 -0.63 5.34
N SER A 199 3.74 -0.31 4.28
CA SER A 199 3.83 0.96 3.57
C SER A 199 3.55 2.16 4.48
N GLY A 200 2.52 2.09 5.31
CA GLY A 200 2.19 3.14 6.27
C GLY A 200 3.32 3.40 7.27
N VAL A 201 3.93 2.33 7.80
CA VAL A 201 5.08 2.42 8.72
C VAL A 201 6.28 3.09 8.03
N LEU A 202 6.61 2.69 6.80
CA LEU A 202 7.73 3.26 6.05
C LEU A 202 7.48 4.72 5.63
N ALA A 203 6.23 5.07 5.30
CA ALA A 203 5.87 6.40 4.84
C ALA A 203 5.74 7.42 5.99
N TYR A 204 5.42 6.98 7.21
CA TYR A 204 5.23 7.86 8.36
C TYR A 204 6.40 8.83 8.62
N PRO A 205 7.68 8.40 8.71
CA PRO A 205 8.79 9.32 8.99
C PRO A 205 9.00 10.36 7.88
N VAL A 206 8.76 10.01 6.62
CA VAL A 206 8.85 10.94 5.49
C VAL A 206 7.72 11.98 5.55
N ASN A 207 6.49 11.54 5.83
CA ASN A 207 5.35 12.43 6.02
C ASN A 207 5.53 13.35 7.24
N TRP A 208 6.12 12.83 8.32
CA TRP A 208 6.46 13.64 9.49
C TRP A 208 7.45 14.75 9.14
N TRP A 209 8.49 14.43 8.36
CA TRP A 209 9.42 15.44 7.87
C TRP A 209 8.74 16.46 6.94
N LEU A 210 7.87 16.02 6.04
CA LEU A 210 7.12 16.89 5.13
C LEU A 210 6.22 17.89 5.88
N VAL A 211 5.47 17.41 6.87
CA VAL A 211 4.57 18.23 7.70
C VAL A 211 5.37 19.17 8.60
N LYS A 212 6.44 18.68 9.26
CA LYS A 212 7.32 19.50 10.11
C LYS A 212 7.89 20.70 9.35
N ASN A 213 8.21 20.50 8.08
CA ASN A 213 8.80 21.51 7.22
C ASN A 213 7.77 22.29 6.38
N ARG A 214 6.47 22.15 6.66
CA ARG A 214 5.37 22.82 5.96
C ARG A 214 5.35 22.62 4.45
N LEU A 215 5.93 21.51 3.98
CA LEU A 215 5.90 21.11 2.56
C LEU A 215 4.60 20.39 2.20
N GLN A 216 3.85 19.93 3.22
CA GLN A 216 2.58 19.26 3.05
C GLN A 216 1.56 19.79 4.07
N PRO A 217 0.30 20.05 3.67
CA PRO A 217 -0.73 20.53 4.59
C PRO A 217 -1.10 19.45 5.62
N GLY A 218 -0.95 19.77 6.92
CA GLY A 218 -1.56 19.02 8.02
C GLY A 218 -2.82 19.74 8.53
N THR A 219 -3.66 19.05 9.32
CA THR A 219 -4.99 19.51 9.81
C THR A 219 -4.99 20.87 10.52
N GLY A 220 -3.82 21.36 10.97
CA GLY A 220 -3.67 22.67 11.61
C GLY A 220 -3.77 23.88 10.68
N GLY A 221 -3.83 23.67 9.36
CA GLY A 221 -3.88 24.76 8.38
C GLY A 221 -2.53 25.45 8.18
N MET A 222 -2.24 25.86 6.96
CA MET A 222 -1.13 26.78 6.66
C MET A 222 -1.64 28.21 6.78
N LYS A 223 -2.12 28.61 7.97
CA LYS A 223 -2.64 29.97 8.15
C LYS A 223 -1.49 30.96 8.23
N GLY A 224 -1.28 31.65 7.11
CA GLY A 224 -0.60 32.92 6.90
C GLY A 224 0.43 33.37 7.94
N GLU A 225 1.69 33.03 7.72
CA GLU A 225 2.84 33.86 8.11
C GLU A 225 4.07 33.33 7.38
N GLY A 226 4.61 34.16 6.47
CA GLY A 226 5.92 34.00 5.84
C GLY A 226 6.13 32.70 5.06
N HIS A 227 6.23 32.81 3.73
CA HIS A 227 6.75 31.76 2.84
C HIS A 227 8.27 31.54 3.04
N ASN A 228 8.72 31.40 4.28
CA ASN A 228 10.11 31.09 4.58
C ASN A 228 10.29 29.58 4.49
N HIS A 229 10.83 29.12 3.36
CA HIS A 229 11.43 27.79 3.26
C HIS A 229 12.56 27.68 4.29
N THR A 230 12.25 27.24 5.51
CA THR A 230 13.24 27.01 6.58
C THR A 230 14.10 25.77 6.30
N THR A 231 13.71 24.93 5.34
CA THR A 231 14.50 23.78 4.90
C THR A 231 15.59 24.17 3.92
N SER A 232 16.84 23.92 4.30
CA SER A 232 17.98 23.94 3.38
C SER A 232 17.75 23.00 2.19
N ALA A 233 18.21 23.42 1.00
CA ALA A 233 18.22 22.58 -0.20
C ALA A 233 18.92 21.23 0.03
N ALA A 234 19.95 21.21 0.89
CA ALA A 234 20.65 19.98 1.28
C ALA A 234 19.73 19.00 2.01
N SER A 235 18.82 19.48 2.88
CA SER A 235 17.87 18.61 3.58
C SER A 235 16.84 18.02 2.62
N LYS A 236 16.34 18.82 1.66
CA LYS A 236 15.45 18.32 0.60
C LYS A 236 16.13 17.25 -0.24
N LEU A 237 17.38 17.48 -0.67
CA LEU A 237 18.17 16.52 -1.43
C LEU A 237 18.42 15.23 -0.64
N ALA A 238 18.80 15.34 0.64
CA ALA A 238 19.03 14.18 1.49
C ALA A 238 17.78 13.29 1.61
N VAL A 239 16.62 13.88 1.89
CA VAL A 239 15.36 13.10 2.00
C VAL A 239 14.96 12.53 0.64
N THR A 240 15.11 13.29 -0.45
CA THR A 240 14.89 12.76 -1.80
C THR A 240 15.74 11.53 -2.06
N LEU A 241 17.05 11.60 -1.81
CA LEU A 241 17.96 10.47 -1.99
C LEU A 241 17.54 9.27 -1.13
N VAL A 242 17.22 9.48 0.16
CA VAL A 242 16.74 8.42 1.04
C VAL A 242 15.50 7.74 0.46
N THR A 243 14.49 8.50 0.04
CA THR A 243 13.25 7.90 -0.48
C THR A 243 13.45 7.18 -1.81
N VAL A 244 14.32 7.69 -2.68
CA VAL A 244 14.68 7.02 -3.94
C VAL A 244 15.44 5.71 -3.67
N VAL A 245 16.35 5.71 -2.69
CA VAL A 245 17.06 4.50 -2.26
C VAL A 245 16.10 3.48 -1.64
N MET A 246 15.13 3.93 -0.84
CA MET A 246 14.08 3.04 -0.31
C MET A 246 13.29 2.39 -1.44
N LEU A 247 12.83 3.16 -2.42
CA LEU A 247 12.10 2.65 -3.58
C LEU A 247 12.96 1.66 -4.39
N ALA A 248 14.19 2.04 -4.73
CA ALA A 248 15.12 1.20 -5.47
C ALA A 248 15.41 -0.11 -4.72
N GLY A 249 15.59 -0.04 -3.39
CA GLY A 249 15.77 -1.20 -2.53
C GLY A 249 14.54 -2.13 -2.53
N GLY A 250 13.33 -1.57 -2.44
CA GLY A 250 12.08 -2.35 -2.52
C GLY A 250 11.89 -3.03 -3.87
N VAL A 251 12.17 -2.32 -4.98
CA VAL A 251 12.11 -2.88 -6.33
C VAL A 251 13.19 -3.95 -6.55
N ALA A 252 14.43 -3.71 -6.07
CA ALA A 252 15.50 -4.69 -6.15
C ALA A 252 15.17 -5.94 -5.34
N LEU A 253 14.64 -5.78 -4.13
CA LEU A 253 14.17 -6.90 -3.31
C LEU A 253 13.09 -7.70 -4.03
N ALA A 254 12.09 -7.04 -4.63
CA ALA A 254 11.08 -7.72 -5.44
C ALA A 254 11.70 -8.45 -6.65
N ALA A 255 12.67 -7.85 -7.33
CA ALA A 255 13.36 -8.45 -8.47
C ALA A 255 14.09 -9.75 -8.09
N LEU A 256 14.72 -9.79 -6.92
CA LEU A 256 15.44 -10.95 -6.41
C LEU A 256 14.52 -12.14 -6.12
N TYR A 257 13.25 -11.89 -5.77
CA TYR A 257 12.29 -12.93 -5.38
C TYR A 257 11.23 -13.25 -6.45
N GLY A 258 10.99 -12.37 -7.43
CA GLY A 258 9.90 -12.49 -8.39
C GLY A 258 10.29 -12.45 -9.86
N GLY A 259 11.56 -12.17 -10.21
CA GLY A 259 12.02 -12.13 -11.60
C GLY A 259 11.19 -11.20 -12.49
N LEU A 260 11.39 -9.87 -12.40
CA LEU A 260 10.63 -8.81 -13.10
C LEU A 260 10.47 -8.96 -14.65
N SER A 261 11.20 -9.90 -15.26
CA SER A 261 11.18 -10.23 -16.69
C SER A 261 10.19 -11.35 -17.05
N MET A 262 9.79 -12.19 -16.10
CA MET A 262 8.96 -13.37 -16.40
C MET A 262 7.47 -13.02 -16.41
N ARG A 263 6.75 -13.56 -17.40
CA ARG A 263 5.28 -13.56 -17.38
C ARG A 263 4.80 -14.56 -16.35
N ALA A 264 3.65 -14.30 -15.73
CA ALA A 264 2.99 -15.25 -14.81
C ALA A 264 2.83 -16.67 -15.43
N GLY A 265 2.66 -16.76 -16.76
CA GLY A 265 2.61 -18.03 -17.49
C GLY A 265 3.97 -18.75 -17.66
N ASP A 266 5.08 -18.00 -17.70
CA ASP A 266 6.43 -18.57 -17.87
C ASP A 266 6.95 -19.17 -16.56
N GLN A 267 6.55 -18.62 -15.40
CA GLN A 267 6.83 -19.23 -14.09
C GLN A 267 6.16 -20.60 -13.96
N ALA A 268 4.88 -20.72 -14.31
CA ALA A 268 4.18 -22.00 -14.25
C ALA A 268 4.81 -23.06 -15.17
N ALA A 269 5.29 -22.65 -16.35
CA ALA A 269 5.99 -23.54 -17.28
C ALA A 269 7.38 -23.96 -16.77
N THR A 270 8.08 -23.07 -16.07
CA THR A 270 9.41 -23.33 -15.49
C THR A 270 9.29 -24.24 -14.27
N GLU A 271 8.36 -23.94 -13.35
CA GLU A 271 8.08 -24.80 -12.20
C GLU A 271 7.56 -26.19 -12.61
N ALA A 272 6.75 -26.27 -13.67
CA ALA A 272 6.32 -27.56 -14.22
C ALA A 272 7.48 -28.36 -14.82
N ARG A 273 8.45 -27.71 -15.47
CA ARG A 273 9.68 -28.36 -15.96
C ARG A 273 10.58 -28.79 -14.82
N ASP A 274 10.82 -27.94 -13.85
CA ASP A 274 11.65 -28.26 -12.68
C ASP A 274 11.02 -29.39 -11.84
N ALA A 275 9.68 -29.39 -11.70
CA ALA A 275 8.96 -30.48 -11.06
C ALA A 275 9.00 -31.80 -11.87
N LEU A 276 9.06 -31.71 -13.20
CA LEU A 276 9.23 -32.88 -14.08
C LEU A 276 10.66 -33.42 -14.02
N ASP A 277 11.66 -32.54 -13.94
CA ASP A 277 13.08 -32.89 -13.83
C ASP A 277 13.43 -33.39 -12.42
N ALA A 278 12.69 -32.97 -11.39
CA ALA A 278 12.80 -33.51 -10.03
C ALA A 278 12.15 -34.90 -9.86
N GLN A 279 11.42 -35.41 -10.86
CA GLN A 279 10.90 -36.77 -10.83
C GLN A 279 11.99 -37.77 -11.22
N PRO A 280 12.17 -38.88 -10.47
CA PRO A 280 13.12 -39.91 -10.86
C PRO A 280 12.73 -40.48 -12.24
N PRO A 281 13.72 -40.81 -13.08
CA PRO A 281 13.48 -41.19 -14.47
C PRO A 281 12.56 -42.42 -14.56
N LEU A 282 11.74 -42.45 -15.63
CA LEU A 282 10.65 -43.42 -15.86
C LEU A 282 11.02 -44.90 -15.63
N HIS A 283 12.29 -45.29 -15.81
CA HIS A 283 12.78 -46.65 -15.58
C HIS A 283 12.85 -47.06 -14.10
N ALA A 284 12.86 -46.10 -13.17
CA ALA A 284 12.81 -46.36 -11.72
C ALA A 284 11.37 -46.50 -11.18
N ARG A 285 10.36 -46.26 -12.01
CA ARG A 285 8.92 -46.31 -11.64
C ARG A 285 8.21 -47.58 -12.09
N LEU A 286 8.85 -48.42 -12.91
CA LEU A 286 8.31 -49.71 -13.30
C LEU A 286 8.61 -50.73 -12.19
N PRO A 287 7.61 -51.39 -11.59
CA PRO A 287 7.89 -52.56 -10.76
C PRO A 287 8.54 -53.60 -11.67
N LEU A 288 9.79 -53.94 -11.39
CA LEU A 288 10.46 -55.09 -11.99
C LEU A 288 9.56 -56.30 -11.78
N GLY A 289 9.20 -56.94 -12.90
CA GLY A 289 8.14 -57.94 -12.98
C GLY A 289 8.19 -58.97 -11.85
N GLU A 290 7.04 -59.13 -11.22
CA GLU A 290 6.73 -60.30 -10.41
C GLU A 290 6.76 -61.51 -11.35
N ALA A 291 7.92 -62.16 -11.41
CA ALA A 291 8.13 -63.37 -12.18
C ALA A 291 7.13 -64.42 -11.69
N ALA A 292 6.19 -64.76 -12.56
CA ALA A 292 5.27 -65.87 -12.39
C ALA A 292 6.04 -67.13 -11.98
N ARG A 293 5.81 -67.62 -10.77
CA ARG A 293 6.19 -68.99 -10.40
C ARG A 293 5.23 -69.95 -11.13
N PRO A 294 5.73 -70.93 -11.91
CA PRO A 294 4.86 -71.97 -12.43
C PRO A 294 4.40 -72.88 -11.28
N PRO A 295 3.20 -73.47 -11.37
CA PRO A 295 2.73 -74.40 -10.36
C PRO A 295 3.44 -75.75 -10.55
N LEU A 296 4.00 -76.29 -9.47
CA LEU A 296 4.06 -77.72 -9.12
C LEU A 296 4.65 -77.86 -7.70
#